data_AF-A0A960U0S1-F1
#
_entry.id   AF-A0A960U0S1-F1
#
_cell.length_a   1.000
_cell.length_b   1.000
_cell.length_c   1.000
_cell.angle_alpha   90.00
_cell.angle_beta   90.00
_cell.angle_gamma   90.00
#
_symmetry.space_group_name_H-M   'P 1'
#
loop_
_entity.id
_entity.type
_entity.pdbx_description
1 polymer ?
#
loop_
_entity_poly.entity_id
_entity_poly.type
_entity_poly.pdbx_seq_one_letter_code
_entity_poly.pdbx_strand_id
1 'polypeptide(L)'
;MHAFISAVLRLRYWILVLVVAISAGAVFLLSEAVVGTSLAQLFLGDSPEYADYLELIEEFGSDEIVIAALADQDPLDPEVQRKLDIADKNLGRIEGVMRTASILDAQSIRTEDDTLIVESHADRANALGEDRESYRHVLADDHFVGGLLVSTDGRDSAVLIEMEGGDRRPAELTVDIIRSVRQAFVDAGFPAESVKLVGQPTDLAASMEATNFNLKRLFPLTALMLVIAVWFMFHR
;
A
#
# COMPACT_ATOMS: atom_id res chain seq x y z
N MET A 1 -27.56 3.25 -48.33
CA MET A 1 -26.09 3.45 -48.27
C MET A 1 -25.61 4.63 -49.10
N HIS A 2 -25.94 4.75 -50.40
CA HIS A 2 -25.46 5.88 -51.23
C HIS A 2 -25.83 7.28 -50.71
N ALA A 3 -27.05 7.48 -50.21
CA ALA A 3 -27.49 8.76 -49.63
C ALA A 3 -26.66 9.15 -48.39
N PHE A 4 -26.38 8.20 -47.50
CA PHE A 4 -25.55 8.42 -46.30
C PHE A 4 -24.11 8.79 -46.67
N ILE A 5 -23.49 8.07 -47.60
CA ILE A 5 -22.12 8.34 -48.07
C ILE A 5 -22.04 9.73 -48.71
N SER A 6 -23.04 10.11 -49.52
CA SER A 6 -23.09 11.42 -50.17
C SER A 6 -23.27 12.58 -49.17
N ALA A 7 -24.03 12.36 -48.08
CA ALA A 7 -24.18 13.32 -46.99
C ALA A 7 -22.86 13.50 -46.22
N VAL A 8 -22.15 12.40 -45.93
CA VAL A 8 -20.84 12.43 -45.26
C VAL A 8 -19.81 13.19 -46.10
N LEU A 9 -19.76 12.95 -47.41
CA LEU A 9 -18.84 13.65 -48.31
C LEU A 9 -19.15 15.15 -48.44
N ARG A 10 -20.43 15.54 -48.36
CA ARG A 10 -20.86 16.95 -48.41
C ARG A 10 -20.50 17.72 -47.13
N LEU A 11 -20.54 17.06 -45.97
CA LEU A 11 -20.24 17.63 -44.65
C LEU A 11 -18.86 17.23 -44.11
N ARG A 12 -17.94 16.76 -44.96
CA ARG A 12 -16.66 16.15 -44.55
C ARG A 12 -15.85 16.95 -43.52
N TYR A 13 -15.82 18.29 -43.64
CA TYR A 13 -15.10 19.14 -42.71
C TYR A 13 -15.81 19.26 -41.35
N TRP A 14 -17.14 19.35 -41.34
CA TRP A 14 -17.94 19.36 -40.12
C TRP A 14 -17.87 18.04 -39.37
N ILE A 15 -17.87 16.93 -40.10
CA ILE A 15 -17.71 15.59 -39.51
C ILE A 15 -16.30 15.43 -38.94
N LEU A 16 -15.26 15.89 -39.64
CA LEU A 16 -13.88 15.90 -39.11
C LEU A 16 -13.78 16.73 -37.84
N VAL A 17 -14.31 17.96 -37.84
CA VAL A 17 -14.32 18.82 -36.64
C VAL A 17 -15.07 18.17 -35.51
N LEU A 18 -16.23 17.55 -35.77
CA LEU A 18 -17.01 16.84 -34.76
C LEU A 18 -16.24 15.66 -34.17
N VAL A 19 -15.59 14.84 -35.01
CA VAL A 19 -14.77 13.71 -34.54
C VAL A 19 -13.58 14.20 -33.73
N VAL A 20 -12.88 15.23 -34.19
CA VAL A 20 -11.76 15.83 -33.43
C VAL A 20 -12.25 16.40 -32.10
N ALA A 21 -13.39 17.08 -32.08
CA ALA A 21 -13.98 17.64 -30.87
C ALA A 21 -14.41 16.55 -29.88
N ILE A 22 -15.04 15.46 -30.36
CA ILE A 22 -15.40 14.31 -29.53
C ILE A 22 -14.15 13.63 -28.98
N SER A 23 -13.13 13.40 -29.82
CA SER A 23 -11.87 12.79 -29.39
C SER A 23 -11.14 13.67 -28.36
N ALA A 24 -11.07 14.98 -28.57
CA ALA A 24 -10.46 15.91 -27.63
C ALA A 24 -11.24 15.96 -26.30
N GLY A 25 -12.57 15.97 -26.37
CA GLY A 25 -13.42 15.87 -25.18
C GLY A 25 -13.20 14.56 -24.43
N ALA A 26 -13.12 13.43 -25.13
CA ALA A 26 -12.86 12.12 -24.51
C ALA A 26 -11.48 12.09 -23.82
N VAL A 27 -10.44 12.65 -24.44
CA VAL A 27 -9.10 12.76 -23.83
C VAL A 27 -9.13 13.65 -22.57
N PHE A 28 -9.88 14.76 -22.61
CA PHE A 28 -10.05 15.62 -21.44
C PHE A 28 -10.73 14.88 -20.29
N LEU A 29 -11.82 14.17 -20.56
CA LEU A 29 -12.52 13.36 -19.54
C LEU A 29 -11.65 12.20 -19.02
N LEU A 30 -10.84 11.58 -19.88
CA LEU A 30 -9.92 10.51 -19.48
C LEU A 30 -8.84 10.99 -18.49
N SER A 31 -8.50 12.27 -18.50
CA SER A 31 -7.48 12.80 -17.57
C SER A 31 -7.95 12.86 -16.12
N GLU A 32 -9.27 12.86 -15.90
CA GLU A 32 -9.92 12.82 -14.58
C GLU A 32 -10.42 11.41 -14.22
N ALA A 33 -10.25 10.42 -15.09
CA ALA A 33 -10.69 9.06 -14.84
C ALA A 33 -9.83 8.42 -13.75
N VAL A 34 -10.38 8.34 -12.55
CA VAL A 34 -9.79 7.61 -11.42
C VAL A 34 -9.93 6.11 -11.67
N VAL A 35 -8.83 5.35 -11.63
CA VAL A 35 -8.89 3.89 -11.59
C VAL A 35 -9.21 3.48 -10.16
N GLY A 36 -10.46 3.73 -9.76
CA GLY A 36 -10.94 3.37 -8.44
C GLY A 36 -11.14 1.86 -8.39
N THR A 37 -10.51 1.20 -7.42
CA THR A 37 -10.98 -0.08 -6.89
C THR A 37 -10.16 -0.43 -5.66
N SER A 38 -10.67 -0.10 -4.47
CA SER A 38 -10.34 -0.92 -3.31
C SER A 38 -10.76 -2.36 -3.61
N LEU A 39 -10.08 -3.35 -3.01
CA LEU A 39 -10.38 -4.74 -3.31
C LEU A 39 -11.85 -5.07 -2.98
N ALA A 40 -12.36 -4.55 -1.86
CA ALA A 40 -13.75 -4.68 -1.48
C ALA A 40 -14.72 -4.06 -2.51
N GLN A 41 -14.42 -2.87 -3.06
CA GLN A 41 -15.25 -2.30 -4.12
C GLN A 41 -15.19 -3.13 -5.40
N LEU A 42 -14.07 -3.78 -5.70
CA LEU A 42 -13.94 -4.67 -6.86
C LEU A 42 -14.81 -5.92 -6.73
N PHE A 43 -14.94 -6.47 -5.51
CA PHE A 43 -15.73 -7.67 -5.24
C PHE A 43 -17.21 -7.39 -4.94
N LEU A 44 -17.51 -6.34 -4.17
CA LEU A 44 -18.85 -6.00 -3.71
C LEU A 44 -19.54 -4.97 -4.63
N GLY A 45 -18.78 -4.20 -5.42
CA GLY A 45 -19.34 -3.24 -6.39
C GLY A 45 -20.29 -2.23 -5.75
N ASP A 46 -21.47 -2.06 -6.36
CA ASP A 46 -22.58 -1.24 -5.85
C ASP A 46 -23.64 -2.07 -5.12
N SER A 47 -23.29 -3.26 -4.65
CA SER A 47 -24.21 -4.13 -3.91
C SER A 47 -24.51 -3.57 -2.50
N PRO A 48 -25.69 -3.85 -1.93
CA PRO A 48 -26.01 -3.46 -0.55
C PRO A 48 -24.98 -3.95 0.46
N GLU A 49 -24.34 -5.10 0.20
CA GLU A 49 -23.32 -5.72 1.04
C GLU A 49 -22.06 -4.84 1.19
N TYR A 50 -21.82 -3.90 0.26
CA TYR A 50 -20.74 -2.92 0.43
C TYR A 50 -21.00 -1.99 1.62
N ALA A 51 -22.25 -1.59 1.87
CA ALA A 51 -22.58 -0.73 3.01
C ALA A 51 -22.37 -1.48 4.34
N ASP A 52 -22.80 -2.75 4.41
CA ASP A 52 -22.58 -3.61 5.57
C ASP A 52 -21.07 -3.80 5.86
N TYR A 53 -20.26 -3.91 4.81
CA TYR A 53 -18.80 -3.97 4.92
C TYR A 53 -18.19 -2.67 5.48
N LEU A 54 -18.70 -1.50 5.07
CA LEU A 54 -18.23 -0.21 5.61
C LEU A 54 -18.54 -0.08 7.10
N GLU A 55 -19.74 -0.47 7.53
CA GLU A 55 -20.11 -0.47 8.95
C GLU A 55 -19.19 -1.41 9.76
N LEU A 56 -18.86 -2.58 9.20
CA LEU A 56 -17.96 -3.53 9.86
C LEU A 56 -16.54 -2.97 10.02
N ILE A 57 -16.01 -2.26 9.01
CA ILE A 57 -14.69 -1.62 9.13
C ILE A 57 -14.70 -0.50 10.16
N GLU A 58 -15.77 0.30 10.20
CA GLU A 58 -15.89 1.41 11.15
C GLU A 58 -15.93 0.89 12.60
N GLU A 59 -16.60 -0.26 12.83
CA GLU A 59 -16.71 -0.86 14.17
C GLU A 59 -15.49 -1.70 14.56
N PHE A 60 -14.97 -2.54 13.66
CA PHE A 60 -13.94 -3.54 13.98
C PHE A 60 -12.53 -3.18 13.50
N GLY A 61 -12.37 -2.10 12.75
CA GLY A 61 -11.12 -1.73 12.10
C GLY A 61 -10.99 -2.29 10.69
N SER A 62 -10.00 -1.78 9.98
CA SER A 62 -9.78 -2.12 8.59
C SER A 62 -9.10 -3.47 8.43
N ASP A 63 -9.50 -4.22 7.40
CA ASP A 63 -8.82 -5.44 6.96
C ASP A 63 -7.60 -5.16 6.08
N GLU A 64 -7.38 -3.89 5.71
CA GLU A 64 -6.23 -3.46 4.94
C GLU A 64 -5.00 -3.25 5.84
N ILE A 65 -4.26 -4.33 6.02
CA ILE A 65 -3.04 -4.34 6.83
C ILE A 65 -1.81 -4.42 5.92
N VAL A 66 -0.83 -3.56 6.21
CA VAL A 66 0.53 -3.63 5.67
C VAL A 66 1.46 -4.06 6.79
N ILE A 67 2.28 -5.07 6.53
CA ILE A 67 3.31 -5.52 7.47
C ILE A 67 4.66 -5.07 6.93
N ALA A 68 5.36 -4.24 7.68
CA ALA A 68 6.74 -3.88 7.42
C ALA A 68 7.66 -4.79 8.24
N ALA A 69 8.20 -5.82 7.58
CA ALA A 69 9.24 -6.67 8.16
C ALA A 69 10.61 -5.99 8.03
N LEU A 70 11.33 -5.89 9.14
CA LEU A 70 12.64 -5.30 9.28
C LEU A 70 13.66 -6.42 9.47
N ALA A 71 14.25 -6.84 8.36
CA ALA A 71 15.22 -7.95 8.33
C ALA A 71 16.58 -7.53 8.91
N ASP A 72 17.18 -8.42 9.68
CA ASP A 72 18.49 -8.20 10.33
C ASP A 72 18.51 -6.93 11.21
N GLN A 73 17.37 -6.54 11.77
CA GLN A 73 17.22 -5.40 12.69
C GLN A 73 16.77 -5.91 14.06
N ASP A 74 17.72 -6.02 15.00
CA ASP A 74 17.44 -6.52 16.34
C ASP A 74 16.41 -5.61 17.05
N PRO A 75 15.21 -6.11 17.40
CA PRO A 75 14.17 -5.33 18.10
C PRO A 75 14.61 -4.81 19.47
N LEU A 76 15.65 -5.40 20.07
CA LEU A 76 16.16 -5.05 21.39
C LEU A 76 17.30 -4.04 21.35
N ASP A 77 17.78 -3.67 20.16
CA ASP A 77 18.80 -2.65 20.02
C ASP A 77 18.18 -1.25 20.24
N PRO A 78 18.69 -0.45 21.19
CA PRO A 78 18.24 0.92 21.42
C PRO A 78 18.31 1.80 20.17
N GLU A 79 19.26 1.55 19.28
CA GLU A 79 19.36 2.27 18.02
C GLU A 79 18.17 1.93 17.11
N VAL A 80 17.81 0.66 16.99
CA VAL A 80 16.66 0.18 16.22
C VAL A 80 15.36 0.71 16.82
N GLN A 81 15.20 0.66 18.14
CA GLN A 81 14.01 1.21 18.82
C GLN A 81 13.84 2.70 18.61
N ARG A 82 14.95 3.47 18.66
CA ARG A 82 14.92 4.91 18.35
C ARG A 82 14.53 5.17 16.89
N LYS A 83 15.03 4.37 15.95
CA LYS A 83 14.63 4.47 14.54
C LYS A 83 13.15 4.11 14.36
N LEU A 84 12.67 3.08 15.05
CA LEU A 84 11.25 2.69 15.06
C LEU A 84 10.36 3.84 15.59
N ASP A 85 10.73 4.50 16.67
CA ASP A 85 9.97 5.63 17.24
C ASP A 85 9.89 6.82 16.25
N ILE A 86 10.95 7.07 15.48
CA ILE A 86 10.94 8.09 14.41
C ILE A 86 10.05 7.63 13.25
N ALA A 87 10.16 6.37 12.84
CA ALA A 87 9.35 5.81 11.76
C ALA A 87 7.86 5.85 12.11
N ASP A 88 7.50 5.46 13.34
CA ASP A 88 6.13 5.47 13.85
C ASP A 88 5.51 6.88 13.80
N LYS A 89 6.24 7.89 14.28
CA LYS A 89 5.84 9.31 14.17
C LYS A 89 5.68 9.80 12.74
N ASN A 90 6.46 9.26 11.80
CA ASN A 90 6.34 9.60 10.38
C ASN A 90 5.14 8.89 9.75
N LEU A 91 4.90 7.61 10.10
CA LEU A 91 3.75 6.83 9.64
C LEU A 91 2.43 7.46 10.08
N GLY A 92 2.34 7.90 11.34
CA GLY A 92 1.14 8.58 11.87
C GLY A 92 0.82 9.94 11.22
N ARG A 93 1.69 10.46 10.32
CA ARG A 93 1.43 11.67 9.53
C ARG A 93 0.97 11.38 8.11
N ILE A 94 0.99 10.11 7.68
CA ILE A 94 0.60 9.71 6.34
C ILE A 94 -0.92 9.60 6.31
N GLU A 95 -1.56 10.40 5.45
CA GLU A 95 -2.99 10.29 5.19
C GLU A 95 -3.33 8.90 4.65
N GLY A 96 -4.32 8.23 5.24
CA GLY A 96 -4.69 6.86 4.94
C GLY A 96 -4.01 5.78 5.80
N VAL A 97 -3.13 6.14 6.74
CA VAL A 97 -2.67 5.26 7.83
C VAL A 97 -3.50 5.53 9.09
N MET A 98 -4.14 4.49 9.64
CA MET A 98 -5.00 4.60 10.82
C MET A 98 -4.24 4.37 12.12
N ARG A 99 -3.48 3.28 12.18
CA ARG A 99 -2.71 2.91 13.36
C ARG A 99 -1.54 2.02 13.00
N THR A 100 -0.58 2.01 13.90
CA THR A 100 0.64 1.22 13.84
C THR A 100 0.73 0.39 15.12
N ALA A 101 1.32 -0.81 15.01
CA ALA A 101 1.64 -1.65 16.15
C ALA A 101 3.04 -2.22 15.97
N SER A 102 3.88 -2.03 16.98
CA SER A 102 5.29 -2.44 16.98
C SER A 102 5.73 -2.96 18.35
N ILE A 103 6.98 -3.40 18.45
CA ILE A 103 7.58 -3.80 19.74
C ILE A 103 7.64 -2.65 20.76
N LEU A 104 7.55 -1.39 20.32
CA LEU A 104 7.53 -0.23 21.21
C LEU A 104 6.24 -0.17 22.04
N ASP A 105 5.12 -0.58 21.44
CA ASP A 105 3.79 -0.52 22.04
C ASP A 105 3.42 -1.83 22.75
N ALA A 106 4.16 -2.90 22.47
CA ALA A 106 3.94 -4.21 23.03
C ALA A 106 4.16 -4.18 24.55
N GLN A 107 3.11 -4.54 25.31
CA GLN A 107 3.13 -4.54 26.77
C GLN A 107 3.50 -5.91 27.34
N SER A 108 4.47 -5.92 28.24
CA SER A 108 4.80 -7.03 29.11
C SER A 108 3.98 -6.92 30.41
N ILE A 109 3.06 -7.84 30.63
CA ILE A 109 2.27 -7.94 31.87
C ILE A 109 2.80 -9.09 32.72
N ARG A 110 3.27 -8.81 33.93
CA ARG A 110 3.70 -9.85 34.89
C ARG A 110 3.22 -9.55 36.30
N THR A 111 3.23 -10.58 37.14
CA THR A 111 3.04 -10.44 38.58
C THR A 111 4.38 -10.66 39.28
N GLU A 112 4.78 -9.73 40.13
CA GLU A 112 6.00 -9.79 40.94
C GLU A 112 5.65 -9.31 42.35
N ASP A 113 5.90 -10.14 43.38
CA ASP A 113 5.58 -9.85 44.79
C ASP A 113 4.14 -9.32 45.02
N ASP A 114 3.12 -10.04 44.51
CA ASP A 114 1.70 -9.64 44.55
C ASP A 114 1.37 -8.30 43.86
N THR A 115 2.31 -7.75 43.09
CA THR A 115 2.13 -6.52 42.32
C THR A 115 2.07 -6.83 40.83
N LEU A 116 1.06 -6.29 40.15
CA LEU A 116 0.96 -6.33 38.70
C LEU A 116 1.87 -5.25 38.10
N ILE A 117 2.88 -5.67 37.35
CA ILE A 117 3.78 -4.78 36.62
C ILE A 117 3.40 -4.81 35.14
N VAL A 118 3.08 -3.64 34.60
CA VAL A 118 2.82 -3.41 33.18
C VAL A 118 3.86 -2.42 32.67
N GLU A 119 4.72 -2.88 31.78
CA GLU A 119 5.75 -2.07 31.12
C GLU A 119 5.89 -2.48 29.65
N SER A 120 6.47 -1.65 28.79
CA SER A 120 6.71 -2.05 27.40
C SER A 120 7.86 -3.04 27.30
N HIS A 121 7.81 -3.94 26.30
CA HIS A 121 8.93 -4.84 26.03
C HIS A 121 10.19 -4.06 25.63
N ALA A 122 10.04 -2.92 24.96
CA ALA A 122 11.14 -2.02 24.59
C ALA A 122 11.84 -1.42 25.82
N ASP A 123 11.09 -0.88 26.78
CA ASP A 123 11.64 -0.29 28.01
C ASP A 123 12.39 -1.32 28.84
N ARG A 124 11.82 -2.52 28.97
CA ARG A 124 12.45 -3.63 29.67
C ARG A 124 13.75 -4.08 29.00
N ALA A 125 13.76 -4.19 27.67
CA ALA A 125 14.97 -4.53 26.92
C ALA A 125 16.08 -3.47 27.11
N ASN A 126 15.71 -2.20 27.26
CA ASN A 126 16.66 -1.13 27.59
C ASN A 126 17.21 -1.25 29.01
N ALA A 127 16.38 -1.62 29.98
CA ALA A 127 16.78 -1.80 31.38
C ALA A 127 17.72 -3.00 31.60
N LEU A 128 17.61 -4.05 30.79
CA LEU A 128 18.36 -5.31 30.96
C LEU A 128 19.83 -5.27 30.52
N GLY A 129 20.27 -4.25 29.76
CA GLY A 129 21.69 -4.10 29.38
C GLY A 129 22.29 -5.31 28.65
N GLU A 130 23.22 -6.02 29.30
CA GLU A 130 23.86 -7.23 28.74
C GLU A 130 22.97 -8.49 28.81
N ASP A 131 21.89 -8.49 29.59
CA ASP A 131 20.99 -9.65 29.76
C ASP A 131 19.90 -9.72 28.66
N ARG A 132 20.06 -8.97 27.58
CA ARG A 132 19.09 -8.93 26.45
C ARG A 132 18.95 -10.26 25.73
N GLU A 133 20.03 -11.05 25.68
CA GLU A 133 20.02 -12.35 25.02
C GLU A 133 19.06 -13.32 25.71
N SER A 134 19.01 -13.30 27.05
CA SER A 134 18.09 -14.16 27.81
C SER A 134 16.64 -13.72 27.64
N TYR A 135 16.41 -12.43 27.38
CA TYR A 135 15.08 -11.86 27.15
C TYR A 135 14.50 -12.18 25.77
N ARG A 136 15.33 -12.54 24.78
CA ARG A 136 14.84 -12.95 23.44
C ARG A 136 13.88 -14.13 23.52
N HIS A 137 14.15 -15.11 24.38
CA HIS A 137 13.26 -16.25 24.58
C HIS A 137 11.91 -15.82 25.16
N VAL A 138 11.90 -14.85 26.07
CA VAL A 138 10.66 -14.30 26.64
C VAL A 138 9.81 -13.63 25.57
N LEU A 139 10.43 -12.89 24.64
CA LEU A 139 9.71 -12.26 23.52
C LEU A 139 9.17 -13.28 22.52
N ALA A 140 9.95 -14.31 22.21
CA ALA A 140 9.55 -15.35 21.27
C ALA A 140 8.39 -16.21 21.82
N ASP A 141 8.34 -16.41 23.14
CA ASP A 141 7.29 -17.20 23.80
C ASP A 141 6.03 -16.38 24.14
N ASP A 142 6.08 -15.05 24.06
CA ASP A 142 4.92 -14.18 24.30
C ASP A 142 3.92 -14.29 23.15
N HIS A 143 2.67 -14.64 23.46
CA HIS A 143 1.62 -14.89 22.47
C HIS A 143 1.25 -13.64 21.63
N PHE A 144 1.47 -12.44 22.17
CA PHE A 144 1.11 -11.18 21.51
C PHE A 144 2.28 -10.55 20.76
N VAL A 145 3.50 -11.07 20.94
CA VAL A 145 4.72 -10.50 20.36
C VAL A 145 5.44 -11.52 19.47
N GLY A 146 5.66 -12.73 19.97
CA GLY A 146 6.38 -13.79 19.30
C GLY A 146 5.66 -14.29 18.05
N GLY A 147 6.36 -14.25 16.91
CA GLY A 147 5.81 -14.63 15.61
C GLY A 147 4.91 -13.58 14.95
N LEU A 148 4.56 -12.49 15.65
CA LEU A 148 3.74 -11.40 15.14
C LEU A 148 4.54 -10.11 14.94
N LEU A 149 5.14 -9.60 16.02
CA LEU A 149 5.93 -8.36 16.04
C LEU A 149 7.43 -8.63 16.05
N VAL A 150 7.83 -9.82 16.50
CA VAL A 150 9.22 -10.26 16.56
C VAL A 150 9.29 -11.67 15.99
N SER A 151 10.33 -11.99 15.22
CA SER A 151 10.53 -13.34 14.70
C SER A 151 10.66 -14.37 15.84
N THR A 152 10.37 -15.64 15.55
CA THR A 152 10.48 -16.73 16.54
C THR A 152 11.91 -16.91 17.07
N ASP A 153 12.92 -16.44 16.33
CA ASP A 153 14.33 -16.43 16.78
C ASP A 153 14.76 -15.11 17.45
N GLY A 154 13.87 -14.13 17.56
CA GLY A 154 14.11 -12.88 18.26
C GLY A 154 14.99 -11.86 17.52
N ARG A 155 15.24 -12.05 16.22
CA ARG A 155 16.22 -11.26 15.45
C ARG A 155 15.63 -10.25 14.48
N ASP A 156 14.43 -10.51 13.99
CA ASP A 156 13.72 -9.62 13.09
C ASP A 156 12.54 -8.99 13.81
N SER A 157 12.15 -7.80 13.37
CA SER A 157 10.97 -7.11 13.89
C SER A 157 9.99 -6.82 12.77
N ALA A 158 8.72 -6.69 13.14
CA ALA A 158 7.65 -6.30 12.26
C ALA A 158 6.90 -5.11 12.84
N VAL A 159 6.48 -4.21 11.95
CA VAL A 159 5.53 -3.16 12.25
C VAL A 159 4.26 -3.44 11.47
N LEU A 160 3.16 -3.62 12.17
CA LEU A 160 1.83 -3.71 11.55
C LEU A 160 1.32 -2.30 11.34
N ILE A 161 0.81 -2.03 10.15
CA ILE A 161 0.32 -0.72 9.73
C ILE A 161 -1.08 -0.97 9.20
N GLU A 162 -2.08 -0.57 9.97
CA GLU A 162 -3.47 -0.61 9.56
C GLU A 162 -3.80 0.64 8.76
N MET A 163 -4.34 0.41 7.57
CA MET A 163 -4.71 1.45 6.62
C MET A 163 -6.18 1.81 6.81
N GLU A 164 -6.57 3.03 6.49
CA GLU A 164 -7.97 3.44 6.52
C GLU A 164 -8.78 2.61 5.52
N GLY A 165 -9.74 1.82 5.99
CA GLY A 165 -10.53 0.95 5.14
C GLY A 165 -11.77 1.64 4.57
N GLY A 166 -12.40 1.01 3.59
CA GLY A 166 -13.78 1.35 3.20
C GLY A 166 -13.97 2.55 2.28
N ASP A 167 -13.00 3.46 2.18
CA ASP A 167 -13.14 4.58 1.24
C ASP A 167 -12.91 4.13 -0.21
N ARG A 168 -13.61 4.78 -1.17
CA ARG A 168 -13.43 4.62 -2.63
C ARG A 168 -12.10 5.22 -3.08
N ARG A 169 -11.00 4.80 -2.44
CA ARG A 169 -9.68 5.36 -2.67
C ARG A 169 -9.21 4.99 -4.08
N PRO A 170 -8.78 5.99 -4.87
CA PRO A 170 -8.00 5.75 -6.08
C PRO A 170 -6.88 4.75 -5.82
N ALA A 171 -6.69 3.78 -6.72
CA ALA A 171 -5.59 2.82 -6.58
C ALA A 171 -4.22 3.51 -6.66
N GLU A 172 -4.15 4.68 -7.32
CA GLU A 172 -2.96 5.53 -7.36
C GLU A 172 -2.57 6.05 -5.98
N LEU A 173 -3.55 6.40 -5.13
CA LEU A 173 -3.27 6.83 -3.76
C LEU A 173 -2.67 5.69 -2.95
N THR A 174 -3.15 4.46 -3.11
CA THR A 174 -2.55 3.29 -2.44
C THR A 174 -1.08 3.14 -2.80
N VAL A 175 -0.72 3.31 -4.07
CA VAL A 175 0.69 3.29 -4.52
C VAL A 175 1.51 4.37 -3.80
N ASP A 176 1.00 5.59 -3.72
CA ASP A 176 1.69 6.70 -3.07
C ASP A 176 1.79 6.54 -1.55
N ILE A 177 0.78 5.97 -0.89
CA ILE A 177 0.83 5.63 0.53
C ILE A 177 1.89 4.55 0.78
N ILE A 178 1.90 3.44 0.02
CA ILE A 178 2.91 2.38 0.17
C ILE A 178 4.33 2.91 -0.05
N ARG A 179 4.51 3.81 -1.02
CA ARG A 179 5.79 4.50 -1.22
C ARG A 179 6.17 5.37 -0.01
N SER A 180 5.21 6.11 0.53
CA SER A 180 5.41 6.98 1.70
C SER A 180 5.71 6.18 2.97
N VAL A 181 5.05 5.03 3.16
CA VAL A 181 5.32 4.08 4.24
C VAL A 181 6.77 3.59 4.15
N ARG A 182 7.21 3.14 2.98
CA ARG A 182 8.63 2.75 2.77
C ARG A 182 9.57 3.90 3.10
N GLN A 183 9.25 5.10 2.62
CA GLN A 183 10.08 6.29 2.82
C GLN A 183 10.17 6.68 4.30
N ALA A 184 9.10 6.52 5.08
CA ALA A 184 9.10 6.80 6.51
C ALA A 184 10.16 5.99 7.28
N PHE A 185 10.35 4.71 6.93
CA PHE A 185 11.42 3.88 7.49
C PHE A 185 12.81 4.30 7.01
N VAL A 186 12.95 4.63 5.72
CA VAL A 186 14.23 5.08 5.16
C VAL A 186 14.68 6.40 5.79
N ASP A 187 13.76 7.36 5.94
CA ASP A 187 14.01 8.66 6.58
C ASP A 187 14.33 8.52 8.07
N ALA A 188 13.78 7.49 8.73
CA ALA A 188 14.14 7.13 10.09
C ALA A 188 15.54 6.51 10.22
N GLY A 189 16.19 6.15 9.10
CA GLY A 189 17.55 5.61 9.05
C GLY A 189 17.64 4.09 8.91
N PHE A 190 16.56 3.41 8.50
CA PHE A 190 16.62 2.02 8.10
C PHE A 190 17.16 1.87 6.68
N PRO A 191 18.05 0.88 6.41
CA PRO A 191 18.42 0.53 5.05
C PRO A 191 17.18 0.15 4.22
N ALA A 192 17.06 0.69 3.01
CA ALA A 192 15.90 0.39 2.15
C ALA A 192 15.73 -1.11 1.85
N GLU A 193 16.83 -1.86 1.89
CA GLU A 193 16.87 -3.30 1.64
C GLU A 193 16.39 -4.16 2.80
N SER A 194 16.50 -3.68 4.05
CA SER A 194 16.00 -4.40 5.23
C SER A 194 14.50 -4.24 5.42
N VAL A 195 13.89 -3.20 4.83
CA VAL A 195 12.45 -2.94 4.91
C VAL A 195 11.70 -3.70 3.81
N LYS A 196 11.04 -4.80 4.19
CA LYS A 196 10.15 -5.57 3.31
C LYS A 196 8.70 -5.26 3.68
N LEU A 197 7.95 -4.76 2.71
CA LEU A 197 6.51 -4.50 2.89
C LEU A 197 5.75 -5.68 2.28
N VAL A 198 4.76 -6.19 3.01
CA VAL A 198 3.82 -7.23 2.56
C VAL A 198 2.40 -6.88 3.01
N GLY A 199 1.41 -7.56 2.43
CA GLY A 199 -0.01 -7.34 2.73
C GLY A 199 -0.79 -6.88 1.50
N GLN A 200 -2.12 -7.01 1.56
CA GLN A 200 -3.00 -6.76 0.42
C GLN A 200 -2.77 -5.39 -0.25
N PRO A 201 -2.65 -4.26 0.48
CA PRO A 201 -2.44 -2.96 -0.17
C PRO A 201 -1.10 -2.88 -0.92
N THR A 202 -0.08 -3.59 -0.43
CA THR A 202 1.24 -3.66 -1.10
C THR A 202 1.15 -4.45 -2.40
N ASP A 203 0.43 -5.56 -2.42
CA ASP A 203 0.24 -6.39 -3.63
C ASP A 203 -0.57 -5.65 -4.70
N LEU A 204 -1.61 -4.91 -4.28
CA LEU A 204 -2.39 -4.06 -5.16
C LEU A 204 -1.52 -2.94 -5.75
N ALA A 205 -0.72 -2.26 -4.92
CA ALA A 205 0.20 -1.22 -5.37
C ALA A 205 1.22 -1.75 -6.39
N ALA A 206 1.83 -2.91 -6.13
CA ALA A 206 2.77 -3.55 -7.05
C ALA A 206 2.11 -3.93 -8.39
N SER A 207 0.87 -4.42 -8.35
CA SER A 207 0.08 -4.74 -9.54
C SER A 207 -0.25 -3.50 -10.38
N MET A 208 -0.54 -2.38 -9.71
CA MET A 208 -0.79 -1.09 -10.37
C MET A 208 0.48 -0.50 -10.99
N GLU A 209 1.61 -0.56 -10.31
CA GLU A 209 2.90 -0.13 -10.86
C GLU A 209 3.26 -0.94 -12.12
N ALA A 210 3.08 -2.26 -12.09
CA ALA A 210 3.29 -3.12 -13.25
C ALA A 210 2.34 -2.79 -14.41
N THR A 211 1.07 -2.54 -14.11
CA THR A 211 0.07 -2.13 -15.12
C THR A 211 0.45 -0.80 -15.77
N ASN A 212 0.85 0.20 -14.97
CA ASN A 212 1.27 1.51 -15.45
C ASN A 212 2.55 1.41 -16.31
N PHE A 213 3.51 0.58 -15.90
CA PHE A 213 4.70 0.30 -16.69
C PHE A 213 4.35 -0.28 -18.07
N ASN A 214 3.43 -1.25 -18.12
CA ASN A 214 2.96 -1.85 -19.37
C ASN A 214 2.25 -0.81 -20.25
N LEU A 215 1.36 0.00 -19.67
CA LEU A 215 0.65 1.04 -20.39
C LEU A 215 1.61 2.09 -20.98
N LYS A 216 2.64 2.49 -20.24
CA LYS A 216 3.60 3.51 -20.70
C LYS A 216 4.63 2.97 -21.70
N ARG A 217 4.98 1.68 -21.63
CA ARG A 217 6.08 1.11 -22.43
C ARG A 217 5.63 0.19 -23.56
N LEU A 218 4.70 -0.73 -23.28
CA LEU A 218 4.22 -1.70 -24.27
C LEU A 218 3.18 -1.08 -25.20
N PHE A 219 2.22 -0.31 -24.67
CA PHE A 219 1.14 0.24 -25.48
C PHE A 219 1.65 1.12 -26.64
N PRO A 220 2.57 2.10 -26.44
CA PRO A 220 3.07 2.90 -27.56
C PRO A 220 3.82 2.07 -28.60
N LEU A 221 4.53 1.03 -28.17
CA LEU A 221 5.24 0.12 -29.07
C LEU A 221 4.26 -0.70 -29.92
N THR A 222 3.18 -1.21 -29.32
CA THR A 222 2.12 -1.92 -30.06
C THR A 222 1.38 -0.99 -31.03
N ALA A 223 1.07 0.25 -30.61
CA ALA A 223 0.45 1.25 -31.48
C ALA A 223 1.36 1.59 -32.67
N LEU A 224 2.66 1.80 -32.42
CA LEU A 224 3.64 2.04 -33.48
C LEU A 224 3.72 0.85 -34.45
N MET A 225 3.75 -0.38 -33.94
CA MET A 225 3.75 -1.60 -34.77
C MET A 225 2.50 -1.68 -35.65
N LEU A 226 1.32 -1.36 -35.11
CA LEU A 226 0.07 -1.31 -35.87
C LEU A 226 0.11 -0.23 -36.96
N VAL A 227 0.62 0.97 -36.64
CA VAL A 227 0.79 2.06 -37.63
C VAL A 227 1.73 1.62 -38.75
N ILE A 228 2.85 0.98 -38.43
CA ILE A 228 3.79 0.43 -39.40
C ILE A 228 3.12 -0.64 -40.27
N ALA A 229 2.38 -1.57 -39.68
CA ALA A 229 1.67 -2.62 -40.41
C ALA A 229 0.63 -2.05 -41.38
N VAL A 230 -0.18 -1.08 -40.91
CA VAL A 230 -1.17 -0.37 -41.74
C VAL A 230 -0.46 0.37 -42.88
N TRP A 231 0.66 1.04 -42.58
CA TRP A 231 1.45 1.71 -43.61
C TRP A 231 1.92 0.73 -44.68
N PHE A 232 2.52 -0.41 -44.32
CA PHE A 232 2.93 -1.41 -45.31
C PHE A 232 1.77 -2.00 -46.11
N MET A 233 0.58 -2.12 -45.51
CA MET A 233 -0.60 -2.66 -46.18
C MET A 233 -1.20 -1.70 -47.21
N PHE A 234 -1.18 -0.39 -46.96
CA PHE A 234 -1.82 0.63 -47.79
C PHE A 234 -0.85 1.57 -48.53
N HIS A 235 0.46 1.40 -48.37
CA HIS A 235 1.47 2.17 -49.11
C HIS A 235 1.64 1.72 -50.58
N ARG A 236 0.71 0.92 -51.12
CA ARG A 236 0.60 0.64 -52.56
C ARG A 236 -0.59 1.35 -53.17
#